data_AF-A0A8T4VAS3-F1
#
_entry.id   AF-A0A8T4VAS3-F1
#
_cell.length_a   1.000
_cell.length_b   1.000
_cell.length_c   1.000
_cell.angle_alpha   90.00
_cell.angle_beta   90.00
_cell.angle_gamma   90.00
#
_symmetry.space_group_name_H-M   'P 1'
#
loop_
_entity.id
_entity.type
_entity.pdbx_description
1 polymer ?
#
loop_
_entity_poly.entity_id
_entity_poly.type
_entity_poly.pdbx_seq_one_letter_code
_entity_poly.pdbx_strand_id
1 'polypeptide(L)' 'MNKNENWKEVHTEFINSQFEKAYNFIEELLKEENGEEKIAKIYDIKNLKGYPELFKKLRKV' A
#
# COMPACT_ATOMS: atom_id res chain seq x y z
N MET A 1 8.06 -4.09 -33.63
CA MET A 1 7.45 -3.61 -32.37
C MET A 1 7.08 -2.14 -32.55
N ASN A 2 5.80 -1.82 -32.35
CA ASN A 2 5.28 -0.46 -32.54
C ASN A 2 5.76 0.42 -31.38
N LYS A 3 6.47 1.52 -31.67
CA LYS A 3 7.00 2.45 -30.64
C LYS A 3 5.92 2.99 -29.68
N ASN A 4 4.65 2.97 -30.09
CA ASN A 4 3.50 3.47 -29.33
C ASN A 4 2.99 2.52 -28.23
N GLU A 5 3.46 1.28 -28.13
CA GLU A 5 3.05 0.34 -27.08
C GLU A 5 4.09 0.19 -25.98
N ASN A 6 5.38 0.29 -26.32
CA ASN A 6 6.48 0.16 -25.36
C ASN A 6 6.43 1.24 -24.24
N TRP A 7 6.05 2.48 -24.57
CA TRP A 7 5.90 3.51 -23.52
C TRP A 7 4.80 3.17 -22.52
N LYS A 8 3.73 2.47 -22.95
CA LYS A 8 2.63 2.06 -22.06
C LYS A 8 3.10 0.98 -21.10
N GLU A 9 3.89 0.03 -21.57
CA GLU A 9 4.48 -1.02 -20.72
C GLU A 9 5.39 -0.40 -19.66
N VAL A 10 6.36 0.42 -20.06
CA VAL A 10 7.27 1.11 -19.12
C VAL A 10 6.52 2.02 -18.15
N HIS A 11 5.51 2.76 -18.62
CA HIS A 11 4.67 3.58 -17.75
C HIS A 11 3.90 2.71 -16.75
N THR A 12 3.33 1.59 -17.20
CA THR A 12 2.57 0.66 -16.35
C THR A 12 3.48 0.04 -15.29
N GLU A 13 4.68 -0.44 -15.67
CA GLU A 13 5.69 -0.94 -14.73
C GLU A 13 6.08 0.12 -13.70
N PHE A 14 6.33 1.35 -14.15
CA PHE A 14 6.66 2.45 -13.26
C PHE A 14 5.54 2.72 -12.25
N ILE A 15 4.29 2.82 -12.71
CA ILE A 15 3.13 3.04 -11.85
C ILE A 15 2.93 1.87 -10.88
N ASN A 16 3.01 0.63 -11.35
CA ASN A 16 2.91 -0.57 -10.52
C ASN A 16 3.99 -0.58 -9.44
N SER A 17 5.24 -0.18 -9.77
CA SER A 17 6.32 -0.11 -8.78
C SER A 17 6.04 0.89 -7.65
N GLN A 18 5.28 1.96 -7.90
CA GLN A 18 4.88 2.89 -6.84
C GLN A 18 3.86 2.25 -5.90
N PHE A 19 2.91 1.48 -6.46
CA PHE A 19 1.94 0.73 -5.66
C PHE A 19 2.62 -0.36 -4.83
N GLU A 20 3.53 -1.15 -5.43
CA GLU A 20 4.31 -2.16 -4.72
C GLU A 20 5.11 -1.56 -3.56
N LYS A 21 5.77 -0.41 -3.77
CA LYS A 21 6.46 0.31 -2.69
C LYS A 21 5.51 0.71 -1.57
N ALA A 22 4.32 1.21 -1.91
CA ALA A 22 3.33 1.59 -0.90
C ALA A 22 2.84 0.36 -0.11
N TYR A 23 2.59 -0.77 -0.77
CA TYR A 23 2.20 -2.02 -0.09
C TYR A 23 3.30 -2.53 0.83
N ASN A 24 4.53 -2.62 0.34
CA ASN A 24 5.68 -3.06 1.13
C ASN A 24 5.90 -2.15 2.36
N PHE A 25 5.76 -0.83 2.20
CA PHE A 25 5.85 0.11 3.33
C PHE A 25 4.80 -0.19 4.41
N ILE A 26 3.55 -0.45 4.00
CA ILE A 26 2.47 -0.77 4.94
C ILE A 26 2.71 -2.12 5.62
N GLU A 27 3.14 -3.14 4.88
CA GLU A 27 3.45 -4.46 5.41
C GLU A 27 4.58 -4.43 6.45
N GLU A 28 5.67 -3.72 6.15
CA GLU A 28 6.78 -3.56 7.10
C GLU A 28 6.32 -2.81 8.36
N LEU A 29 5.52 -1.76 8.20
CA LEU A 29 5.00 -0.99 9.32
C LEU A 29 4.07 -1.84 10.21
N LEU A 30 3.29 -2.75 9.63
CA LEU A 30 2.43 -3.68 10.38
C LEU A 30 3.19 -4.73 11.20
N LYS A 31 4.47 -4.99 10.88
CA LYS A 31 5.33 -5.91 11.65
C LYS A 31 5.90 -5.27 12.90
N GLU A 32 5.91 -3.93 12.97
CA GLU A 32 6.42 -3.20 14.12
C GLU A 32 5.45 -3.24 15.31
N GLU A 33 6.01 -3.05 16.51
CA GLU A 33 5.20 -2.76 17.70
C GLU A 33 4.41 -1.46 17.46
N ASN A 34 3.08 -1.54 17.62
CA ASN A 34 2.13 -0.46 17.38
C ASN A 34 2.02 -0.01 15.90
N GLY A 35 2.27 -0.93 14.96
CA GLY A 35 2.19 -0.66 13.52
C GLY A 35 0.83 -0.13 13.05
N GLU A 36 -0.26 -0.69 13.59
CA GLU A 36 -1.63 -0.28 13.26
C GLU A 36 -1.90 1.18 13.65
N GLU A 37 -1.42 1.60 14.83
CA GLU A 37 -1.52 2.96 15.34
C GLU A 37 -0.71 3.94 14.50
N LYS A 38 0.49 3.54 14.05
CA LYS A 38 1.32 4.35 13.15
C LYS A 38 0.64 4.58 11.80
N ILE A 39 0.05 3.52 11.22
CA ILE A 39 -0.71 3.62 9.97
C ILE A 39 -1.91 4.55 10.16
N ALA A 40 -2.68 4.36 11.23
CA ALA A 40 -3.83 5.22 11.50
C ALA A 40 -3.45 6.69 11.64
N LYS A 41 -2.29 6.99 12.24
CA LYS A 41 -1.79 8.35 12.34
C LYS A 41 -1.38 8.93 10.97
N ILE A 42 -0.70 8.16 10.12
CA ILE A 42 -0.27 8.60 8.78
C ILE A 42 -1.48 8.96 7.90
N TYR A 43 -2.54 8.18 7.98
CA TYR A 43 -3.75 8.35 7.16
C TYR A 43 -4.89 9.12 7.85
N ASP A 44 -4.62 9.76 9.00
CA ASP A 44 -5.63 10.46 9.83
C ASP A 44 -6.91 9.62 10.09
N ILE A 45 -6.74 8.32 10.33
CA ILE A 45 -7.84 7.40 10.66
C ILE A 45 -8.23 7.60 12.12
N LYS A 46 -9.34 8.32 12.35
CA LYS A 46 -9.80 8.69 13.70
C LYS A 46 -10.57 7.58 14.43
N ASN A 47 -11.07 6.59 13.71
CA ASN A 47 -11.91 5.54 14.27
C ASN A 47 -11.37 4.13 13.97
N LEU A 48 -10.24 3.78 14.58
CA LEU A 48 -9.64 2.44 14.49
C LEU A 48 -10.64 1.31 14.77
N LYS A 49 -11.50 1.48 15.79
CA LYS A 49 -12.51 0.48 16.18
C LYS A 49 -13.62 0.29 15.14
N GLY A 50 -13.83 1.27 14.25
CA GLY A 50 -14.80 1.19 13.16
C GLY A 50 -14.30 0.44 11.92
N TYR A 51 -13.01 0.14 11.84
CA TYR A 51 -12.39 -0.49 10.67
C TYR A 51 -11.55 -1.74 11.00
N PRO A 52 -12.07 -2.70 11.80
CA PRO A 52 -11.31 -3.92 12.11
C PRO A 52 -10.99 -4.75 10.85
N GLU A 53 -11.83 -4.66 9.82
CA GLU A 53 -11.63 -5.37 8.55
C GLU A 53 -10.56 -4.72 7.66
N LEU A 54 -10.20 -3.46 7.88
CA LEU A 54 -9.13 -2.78 7.14
C LEU A 54 -7.79 -3.46 7.41
N PHE A 55 -7.44 -3.65 8.69
CA PHE A 55 -6.19 -4.27 9.09
C PHE A 55 -6.15 -5.78 8.79
N LYS A 56 -7.30 -6.48 8.86
CA LYS A 56 -7.39 -7.88 8.41
C LYS A 56 -7.09 -8.05 6.92
N LYS A 57 -7.52 -7.10 6.07
CA LYS A 57 -7.21 -7.12 4.64
C LYS A 57 -5.74 -6.78 4.39
N LEU A 58 -5.19 -5.79 5.09
CA LEU A 58 -3.79 -5.38 4.96
C LEU A 58 -2.79 -6.46 5.41
N ARG A 59 -3.18 -7.38 6.30
CA ARG A 59 -2.36 -8.54 6.70
C ARG A 59 -2.45 -9.75 5.76
N LYS A 60 -3.35 -9.71 4.76
CA LYS A 60 -3.59 -10.81 3.79
C LYS A 60 -3.06 -10.50 2.39
N VAL A 61 -2.64 -9.26 2.16
CA VAL A 61 -1.77 -8.88 1.04
C VAL A 61 -0.36 -9.31 1.46
#